data_AF-A0A937YG31-F1
#
_entry.id   AF-A0A937YG31-F1
#
_cell.length_a   1.000
_cell.length_b   1.000
_cell.length_c   1.000
_cell.angle_alpha   90.00
_cell.angle_beta   90.00
_cell.angle_gamma   90.00
#
_symmetry.space_group_name_H-M   'P 1'
#
loop_
_entity.id
_entity.type
_entity.pdbx_description
1 polymer ?
#
loop_
_entity_poly.entity_id
_entity_poly.type
_entity_poly.pdbx_seq_one_letter_code
_entity_poly.pdbx_strand_id
1 'polypeptide(L)'
;MSDRTLLLVGSVPLDSAEDVFRSFGQPLGRYLRYLPDGEVGLRRHWISRIHYQVLALHPDIKVTRQPALDEGRERLHPRDPGDSWKFRVKTGVKKIRFGESGWRLGYARDAVNSYFVFRTLRERGILAQHLRFQVSIASPNSIVPPRVVDDIQDLQIIREGIEEALASELIEIGARIPETDLAIQWDCATEVQDAYGAAPPLPREGGIERSADQMRRLAPLVPAGASLGFHFCFG
;
A
#
# COMPACT_ATOMS: atom_id res chain seq x y z
N MET A 1 3.38 -5.22 -33.05
CA MET A 1 3.27 -4.38 -31.82
C MET A 1 2.61 -5.25 -30.77
N SER A 2 3.23 -5.48 -29.60
CA SER A 2 2.60 -6.39 -28.61
C SER A 2 1.36 -5.73 -28.02
N ASP A 3 0.25 -6.46 -28.00
CA ASP A 3 -1.10 -6.09 -27.58
C ASP A 3 -1.22 -5.81 -26.05
N ARG A 4 -0.16 -5.31 -25.41
CA ARG A 4 -0.05 -5.13 -23.95
C ARG A 4 -0.75 -3.84 -23.50
N THR A 5 -2.05 -3.77 -23.73
CA THR A 5 -2.90 -2.57 -23.56
C THR A 5 -3.72 -2.59 -22.27
N LEU A 6 -3.63 -3.67 -21.47
CA LEU A 6 -4.40 -3.81 -20.23
C LEU A 6 -3.52 -3.62 -18.99
N LEU A 7 -4.03 -2.82 -18.04
CA LEU A 7 -3.46 -2.63 -16.72
C LEU A 7 -4.50 -3.04 -15.66
N LEU A 8 -4.08 -3.86 -14.70
CA LEU A 8 -4.83 -4.15 -13.48
C LEU A 8 -4.20 -3.35 -12.34
N VAL A 9 -5.01 -2.67 -11.53
CA VAL A 9 -4.52 -1.70 -10.55
C VAL A 9 -4.27 -2.27 -9.16
N GLY A 10 -4.46 -3.57 -8.94
CA GLY A 10 -4.23 -4.20 -7.64
C GLY A 10 -5.38 -5.12 -7.25
N SER A 11 -6.19 -4.66 -6.30
CA SER A 11 -7.30 -5.37 -5.65
C SER A 11 -8.28 -6.10 -6.57
N VAL A 12 -8.61 -7.34 -6.20
CA VAL A 12 -9.60 -8.20 -6.87
C VAL A 12 -10.43 -8.93 -5.80
N PRO A 13 -11.76 -9.07 -5.95
CA PRO A 13 -12.63 -9.71 -4.96
C PRO A 13 -12.57 -11.26 -5.01
N LEU A 14 -11.36 -11.83 -4.96
CA LEU A 14 -11.11 -13.27 -4.86
C LEU A 14 -10.40 -13.62 -3.56
N ASP A 15 -10.44 -14.89 -3.16
CA ASP A 15 -10.01 -15.35 -1.84
C ASP A 15 -8.51 -15.60 -1.71
N SER A 16 -7.82 -15.89 -2.83
CA SER A 16 -6.38 -16.14 -2.83
C SER A 16 -5.66 -15.51 -4.03
N ALA A 17 -4.35 -15.28 -3.88
CA ALA A 17 -3.50 -14.84 -4.99
C ALA A 17 -3.48 -15.87 -6.13
N GLU A 18 -3.54 -17.17 -5.82
CA GLU A 18 -3.63 -18.23 -6.84
C GLU A 18 -4.90 -18.09 -7.68
N ASP A 19 -6.05 -17.83 -7.05
CA ASP A 19 -7.32 -17.64 -7.77
C ASP A 19 -7.26 -16.40 -8.67
N VAL A 20 -6.63 -15.31 -8.21
CA VAL A 20 -6.41 -14.10 -9.02
C VAL A 20 -5.54 -14.41 -10.23
N PHE A 21 -4.42 -15.07 -10.01
CA PHE A 21 -3.49 -15.42 -11.09
C PHE A 21 -4.12 -16.36 -12.12
N ARG A 22 -4.91 -17.34 -11.70
CA ARG A 22 -5.63 -18.23 -12.62
C ARG A 22 -6.75 -17.51 -13.35
N SER A 23 -7.55 -16.73 -12.64
CA SER A 23 -8.74 -16.09 -13.20
C SER A 23 -8.41 -14.95 -14.15
N PHE A 24 -7.35 -14.18 -13.88
CA PHE A 24 -6.97 -13.02 -14.69
C PHE A 24 -5.68 -13.24 -15.47
N GLY A 25 -4.66 -13.83 -14.85
CA GLY A 25 -3.35 -14.03 -15.48
C GLY A 25 -3.37 -14.97 -16.67
N GLN A 26 -4.13 -16.08 -16.60
CA GLN A 26 -4.22 -17.05 -17.70
C GLN A 26 -5.00 -16.49 -18.92
N PRO A 27 -6.24 -16.00 -18.80
CA PRO A 27 -6.99 -15.52 -19.98
C PRO A 27 -6.52 -14.16 -20.50
N LEU A 28 -6.02 -13.28 -19.64
CA LEU A 28 -5.65 -11.91 -20.02
C LEU A 28 -4.14 -11.73 -20.22
N GLY A 29 -3.32 -12.75 -19.93
CA GLY A 29 -1.86 -12.65 -19.90
C GLY A 29 -1.22 -12.09 -21.18
N ARG A 30 -1.83 -12.30 -22.36
CA ARG A 30 -1.34 -11.71 -23.62
C ARG A 30 -1.46 -10.18 -23.69
N TYR A 31 -2.42 -9.62 -22.95
CA TYR A 31 -2.69 -8.18 -22.87
C TYR A 31 -2.03 -7.50 -21.67
N LEU A 32 -1.60 -8.31 -20.69
CA LEU A 32 -0.99 -7.82 -19.46
C LEU A 32 0.53 -7.74 -19.60
N ARG A 33 1.10 -6.69 -19.01
CA ARG A 33 2.54 -6.61 -18.72
C ARG A 33 2.84 -6.96 -17.28
N TYR A 34 1.95 -6.57 -16.38
CA TYR A 34 2.06 -6.73 -14.94
C TYR A 34 0.80 -7.43 -14.42
N LEU A 35 0.95 -8.31 -13.43
CA LEU A 35 -0.15 -9.04 -12.81
C LEU A 35 -0.09 -8.85 -11.29
N PRO A 36 -1.08 -8.16 -10.68
CA PRO A 36 -1.19 -8.05 -9.23
C PRO A 36 -1.71 -9.33 -8.61
N ASP A 37 -1.45 -9.50 -7.31
CA ASP A 37 -1.97 -10.62 -6.51
C ASP A 37 -3.41 -10.41 -6.00
N GLY A 38 -4.04 -9.30 -6.38
CA GLY A 38 -5.42 -9.00 -6.03
C GLY A 38 -5.65 -8.50 -4.61
N GLU A 39 -4.59 -8.25 -3.82
CA GLU A 39 -4.73 -7.67 -2.47
C GLU A 39 -5.74 -8.42 -1.57
N VAL A 40 -5.69 -9.75 -1.65
CA VAL A 40 -6.66 -10.64 -0.99
C VAL A 40 -6.55 -10.63 0.54
N GLY A 41 -7.58 -11.17 1.21
CA GLY A 41 -7.62 -11.29 2.66
C GLY A 41 -7.70 -9.94 3.36
N LEU A 42 -6.82 -9.71 4.35
CA LEU A 42 -6.82 -8.49 5.17
C LEU A 42 -6.49 -7.22 4.38
N ARG A 43 -5.90 -7.36 3.18
CA ARG A 43 -5.59 -6.26 2.27
C ARG A 43 -6.79 -5.75 1.46
N ARG A 44 -7.94 -6.45 1.49
CA ARG A 44 -9.17 -6.04 0.78
C ARG A 44 -9.70 -4.66 1.17
N HIS A 45 -9.36 -4.19 2.36
CA HIS A 45 -9.72 -2.86 2.86
C HIS A 45 -8.53 -1.89 2.85
N TRP A 46 -7.62 -2.10 1.90
CA TRP A 46 -6.47 -1.24 1.58
C TRP A 46 -5.69 -0.84 2.83
N ILE A 47 -5.64 0.45 3.15
CA ILE A 47 -4.89 1.00 4.29
C ILE A 47 -5.43 0.62 5.67
N SER A 48 -6.69 0.16 5.76
CA SER A 48 -7.33 -0.10 7.06
C SER A 48 -6.55 -1.13 7.88
N ARG A 49 -5.93 -2.13 7.24
CA ARG A 49 -5.10 -3.11 7.94
C ARG A 49 -3.93 -2.49 8.68
N ILE A 50 -3.32 -1.45 8.12
CA ILE A 50 -2.22 -0.74 8.77
C ILE A 50 -2.75 -0.03 10.02
N HIS A 51 -3.97 0.52 9.95
CA HIS A 51 -4.58 1.21 11.09
C HIS A 51 -4.79 0.26 12.28
N TYR A 52 -5.41 -0.91 12.07
CA TYR A 52 -5.73 -1.81 13.18
C TYR A 52 -4.62 -2.82 13.54
N GLN A 53 -3.75 -3.23 12.62
CA GLN A 53 -2.65 -4.18 12.93
C GLN A 53 -1.32 -3.52 13.25
N VAL A 54 -1.11 -2.26 12.85
CA VAL A 54 0.18 -1.58 13.03
C VAL A 54 0.05 -0.37 13.94
N LEU A 55 -0.80 0.61 13.58
CA LEU A 55 -0.90 1.87 14.33
C LEU A 55 -1.58 1.68 15.69
N ALA A 56 -2.72 0.98 15.72
CA ALA A 56 -3.47 0.74 16.97
C ALA A 56 -2.69 -0.08 18.00
N LEU A 57 -1.69 -0.85 17.57
CA LEU A 57 -0.84 -1.69 18.41
C LEU A 57 0.52 -1.05 18.76
N HIS A 58 0.82 0.15 18.24
CA HIS A 58 2.11 0.78 18.46
C HIS A 58 2.18 1.41 19.87
N PRO A 59 3.24 1.16 20.67
CA PRO A 59 3.30 1.62 22.06
C PRO A 59 3.27 3.14 22.21
N ASP A 60 3.73 3.89 21.21
CA ASP A 60 3.76 5.36 21.23
C ASP A 60 2.57 6.04 20.54
N ILE A 61 1.62 5.26 20.01
CA ILE A 61 0.41 5.77 19.35
C ILE A 61 -0.81 5.46 20.22
N LYS A 62 -1.69 6.44 20.39
CA LYS A 62 -2.97 6.29 21.08
C LYS A 62 -4.10 6.27 20.06
N VAL A 63 -4.98 5.29 20.18
CA VAL A 63 -6.27 5.27 19.49
C VAL A 63 -7.21 6.27 20.17
N THR A 64 -7.73 7.24 19.41
CA THR A 64 -8.72 8.22 19.89
C THR A 64 -10.12 7.92 19.34
N ARG A 65 -10.21 7.16 18.24
CA ARG A 65 -11.46 6.61 17.70
C ARG A 65 -11.18 5.29 17.00
N GLN A 66 -12.13 4.37 17.10
CA GLN A 66 -12.20 3.12 16.33
C GLN A 66 -13.56 3.04 15.61
N PRO A 67 -13.70 2.23 14.55
CA PRO A 67 -14.98 2.00 13.91
C PRO A 67 -16.02 1.51 14.92
N ALA A 68 -17.26 1.98 14.78
CA ALA A 68 -18.35 1.55 15.65
C ALA A 68 -18.67 0.06 15.43
N LEU A 69 -19.16 -0.56 16.51
CA LEU A 69 -19.54 -1.96 16.54
C LEU A 69 -20.66 -2.26 15.53
N ASP A 70 -20.68 -3.50 15.04
CA ASP A 70 -21.73 -4.02 14.18
C ASP A 70 -22.59 -4.99 14.98
N GLU A 71 -23.75 -4.53 15.45
CA GLU A 71 -24.63 -5.30 16.35
C GLU A 71 -23.91 -5.82 17.60
N GLY A 72 -23.06 -4.98 18.21
CA GLY A 72 -22.26 -5.34 19.38
C GLY A 72 -21.01 -6.15 19.09
N ARG A 73 -20.73 -6.47 17.82
CA ARG A 73 -19.50 -7.16 17.39
C ARG A 73 -18.45 -6.16 16.97
N GLU A 74 -17.19 -6.50 17.25
CA GLU A 74 -16.06 -5.67 16.82
C GLU A 74 -16.00 -5.56 15.30
N ARG A 75 -15.72 -4.36 14.82
CA ARG A 75 -15.53 -4.07 13.40
C ARG A 75 -14.23 -3.31 13.22
N LEU A 76 -13.31 -3.89 12.46
CA LEU A 76 -11.99 -3.29 12.20
C LEU A 76 -12.00 -2.40 10.96
N HIS A 77 -12.91 -2.67 10.02
CA HIS A 77 -13.02 -1.95 8.75
C HIS A 77 -14.07 -0.84 8.84
N PRO A 78 -13.70 0.42 8.57
CA PRO A 78 -14.66 1.51 8.62
C PRO A 78 -15.75 1.36 7.56
N ARG A 79 -16.97 1.78 7.90
CA ARG A 79 -18.10 1.87 6.95
C ARG A 79 -17.93 3.02 5.97
N ASP A 80 -17.38 4.12 6.44
CA ASP A 80 -17.21 5.37 5.72
C ASP A 80 -16.08 6.22 6.35
N PRO A 81 -15.70 7.36 5.76
CA PRO A 81 -14.66 8.23 6.32
C PRO A 81 -14.92 8.73 7.76
N GLY A 82 -16.19 8.88 8.15
CA GLY A 82 -16.60 9.28 9.51
C GLY A 82 -16.41 8.18 10.55
N ASP A 83 -16.52 6.92 10.14
CA ASP A 83 -16.32 5.71 10.96
C ASP A 83 -14.84 5.25 11.02
N SER A 84 -13.92 6.04 10.49
CA SER A 84 -12.50 5.66 10.42
C SER A 84 -11.78 5.71 11.76
N TRP A 85 -10.75 4.87 11.91
CA TRP A 85 -9.79 4.97 13.00
C TRP A 85 -9.23 6.39 13.13
N LYS A 86 -8.97 6.83 14.36
CA LYS A 86 -8.21 8.05 14.64
C LYS A 86 -7.12 7.82 15.66
N PHE A 87 -6.02 8.51 15.44
CA PHE A 87 -4.80 8.36 16.21
C PHE A 87 -4.28 9.69 16.72
N ARG A 88 -3.54 9.61 17.83
CA ARG A 88 -2.70 10.67 18.39
C ARG A 88 -1.35 10.06 18.79
N VAL A 89 -0.27 10.82 18.67
CA VAL A 89 1.04 10.43 19.21
C VAL A 89 1.07 10.75 20.72
N LYS A 90 1.69 9.88 21.52
CA LYS A 90 1.81 10.11 22.96
C LYS A 90 2.68 11.35 23.26
N THR A 91 2.35 12.07 24.32
CA THR A 91 3.07 13.28 24.73
C THR A 91 4.57 13.03 24.87
N GLY A 92 5.38 13.92 24.28
CA GLY A 92 6.84 13.85 24.33
C GLY A 92 7.49 13.00 23.25
N VAL A 93 6.74 12.15 22.54
CA VAL A 93 7.25 11.38 21.42
C VAL A 93 7.49 12.30 20.24
N LYS A 94 8.70 12.24 19.66
CA LYS A 94 9.12 13.06 18.51
C LYS A 94 9.39 12.24 17.26
N LYS A 95 9.40 10.92 17.38
CA LYS A 95 9.66 9.99 16.28
C LYS A 95 8.99 8.66 16.56
N ILE A 96 8.31 8.13 15.55
CA ILE A 96 7.73 6.77 15.58
C ILE A 96 8.70 5.83 14.87
N ARG A 97 8.96 4.67 15.50
CA ARG A 97 9.80 3.62 14.92
C ARG A 97 9.04 2.31 14.95
N PHE A 98 8.75 1.81 13.75
CA PHE A 98 8.14 0.52 13.56
C PHE A 98 9.23 -0.58 13.72
N GLY A 99 9.08 -1.44 14.72
CA GLY A 99 9.95 -2.63 14.90
C GLY A 99 9.76 -3.65 13.77
N GLU A 100 10.60 -4.69 13.66
CA GLU A 100 10.63 -5.61 12.50
C GLU A 100 10.91 -4.89 11.17
N SER A 101 12.07 -4.22 11.11
CA SER A 101 12.53 -3.51 9.90
C SER A 101 12.40 -4.37 8.64
N GLY A 102 11.75 -3.83 7.62
CA GLY A 102 11.49 -4.52 6.35
C GLY A 102 10.21 -5.35 6.31
N TRP A 103 9.49 -5.53 7.43
CA TRP A 103 8.34 -6.44 7.49
C TRP A 103 7.11 -5.92 8.23
N ARG A 104 7.23 -4.79 8.94
CA ARG A 104 6.22 -4.34 9.91
C ARG A 104 4.89 -3.90 9.32
N LEU A 105 4.90 -3.27 8.15
CA LEU A 105 3.72 -2.85 7.41
C LEU A 105 3.13 -4.03 6.62
N GLY A 106 3.96 -5.02 6.32
CA GLY A 106 3.56 -6.31 5.76
C GLY A 106 3.56 -6.39 4.25
N TYR A 107 3.88 -5.32 3.52
CA TYR A 107 3.98 -5.33 2.06
C TYR A 107 5.04 -6.33 1.57
N ALA A 108 6.22 -6.35 2.21
CA ALA A 108 7.27 -7.31 1.86
C ALA A 108 6.83 -8.76 2.13
N ARG A 109 6.18 -9.00 3.28
CA ARG A 109 5.68 -10.33 3.66
C ARG A 109 4.68 -10.84 2.62
N ASP A 110 3.71 -10.01 2.26
CA ASP A 110 2.68 -10.39 1.28
C ASP A 110 3.28 -10.56 -0.11
N ALA A 111 4.15 -9.64 -0.55
CA ALA A 111 4.79 -9.71 -1.85
C ALA A 111 5.62 -10.99 -2.01
N VAL A 112 6.40 -11.37 -0.99
CA VAL A 112 7.20 -12.61 -1.03
C VAL A 112 6.31 -13.85 -1.10
N ASN A 113 5.23 -13.89 -0.31
CA ASN A 113 4.30 -15.02 -0.30
C ASN A 113 3.56 -15.15 -1.64
N SER A 114 3.01 -14.05 -2.16
CA SER A 114 2.30 -14.03 -3.45
C SER A 114 3.24 -14.30 -4.63
N TYR A 115 4.47 -13.80 -4.59
CA TYR A 115 5.46 -14.03 -5.65
C TYR A 115 5.86 -15.51 -5.74
N PHE A 116 5.94 -16.22 -4.62
CA PHE A 116 6.17 -17.66 -4.65
C PHE A 116 5.09 -18.38 -5.49
N VAL A 117 3.81 -18.07 -5.26
CA VAL A 117 2.68 -18.62 -6.04
C VAL A 117 2.76 -18.20 -7.50
N PHE A 118 3.01 -16.91 -7.78
CA PHE A 118 3.16 -16.37 -9.13
C PHE A 118 4.23 -17.14 -9.91
N ARG A 119 5.42 -17.29 -9.32
CA ARG A 119 6.56 -17.99 -9.94
C ARG A 119 6.20 -19.45 -10.23
N THR A 120 5.61 -20.16 -9.27
CA THR A 120 5.20 -21.56 -9.45
C THR A 120 4.19 -21.73 -10.59
N LEU A 121 3.20 -20.84 -10.72
CA LEU A 121 2.24 -20.90 -11.81
C LEU A 121 2.88 -20.56 -13.17
N ARG A 122 3.87 -19.66 -13.20
CA ARG A 122 4.64 -19.34 -14.40
C ARG A 122 5.54 -20.50 -14.84
N GLU A 123 6.23 -21.15 -13.91
CA GLU A 123 7.06 -22.34 -14.17
C GLU A 123 6.23 -23.51 -14.71
N ARG A 124 4.98 -23.65 -14.26
CA ARG A 124 4.02 -24.65 -14.76
C ARG A 124 3.38 -24.29 -16.11
N GLY A 125 3.73 -23.14 -16.69
CA GLY A 125 3.18 -22.67 -17.96
C GLY A 125 1.73 -22.18 -17.90
N ILE A 126 1.16 -21.99 -16.69
CA ILE A 126 -0.18 -21.45 -16.50
C ILE A 126 -0.18 -19.94 -16.74
N LEU A 127 0.86 -19.25 -16.26
CA LEU A 127 1.11 -17.84 -16.54
C LEU A 127 2.12 -17.68 -17.67
N ALA A 128 1.94 -16.65 -18.49
CA ALA A 128 2.88 -16.34 -19.56
C ALA A 128 4.24 -15.89 -19.02
N GLN A 129 5.34 -16.35 -19.65
CA GLN A 129 6.72 -16.09 -19.18
C GLN A 129 7.09 -14.61 -19.17
N HIS A 130 6.44 -13.78 -19.99
CA HIS A 130 6.73 -12.34 -20.06
C HIS A 130 6.09 -11.53 -18.94
N LEU A 131 5.19 -12.11 -18.14
CA LEU A 131 4.51 -11.40 -17.07
C LEU A 131 5.49 -11.08 -15.95
N ARG A 132 5.37 -9.85 -15.46
CA ARG A 132 5.99 -9.38 -14.23
C ARG A 132 4.95 -9.35 -13.11
N PHE A 133 5.38 -9.65 -11.90
CA PHE A 133 4.60 -9.59 -10.68
C PHE A 133 4.48 -8.15 -10.19
N GLN A 134 3.25 -7.69 -9.99
CA GLN A 134 2.95 -6.34 -9.50
C GLN A 134 2.72 -6.33 -7.98
N VAL A 135 3.42 -5.45 -7.28
CA VAL A 135 3.19 -5.12 -5.88
C VAL A 135 2.62 -3.69 -5.82
N SER A 136 1.34 -3.58 -5.47
CA SER A 136 0.69 -2.29 -5.20
C SER A 136 0.91 -1.90 -3.74
N ILE A 137 1.39 -0.67 -3.52
CA ILE A 137 1.75 -0.14 -2.20
C ILE A 137 1.10 1.22 -2.05
N ALA A 138 0.31 1.43 -0.99
CA ALA A 138 -0.19 2.76 -0.66
C ALA A 138 0.98 3.66 -0.27
N SER A 139 1.00 4.87 -0.80
CA SER A 139 1.99 5.88 -0.42
C SER A 139 1.91 6.26 1.07
N PRO A 140 2.96 6.82 1.68
CA PRO A 140 2.91 7.32 3.06
C PRO A 140 1.72 8.25 3.35
N ASN A 141 1.41 9.21 2.47
CA ASN A 141 0.26 10.10 2.68
C ASN A 141 -1.09 9.38 2.53
N SER A 142 -1.17 8.34 1.70
CA SER A 142 -2.36 7.51 1.56
C SER A 142 -2.54 6.51 2.70
N ILE A 143 -1.46 5.94 3.25
CA ILE A 143 -1.50 5.11 4.45
C ILE A 143 -2.03 5.91 5.65
N VAL A 144 -1.57 7.15 5.80
CA VAL A 144 -1.96 8.05 6.90
C VAL A 144 -2.58 9.33 6.31
N PRO A 145 -3.85 9.28 5.84
CA PRO A 145 -4.54 10.47 5.36
C PRO A 145 -4.83 11.41 6.54
N PRO A 146 -4.93 12.74 6.35
CA PRO A 146 -5.07 13.66 7.48
C PRO A 146 -6.30 13.37 8.35
N ARG A 147 -7.37 12.82 7.77
CA ARG A 147 -8.62 12.43 8.46
C ARG A 147 -8.45 11.39 9.57
N VAL A 148 -7.34 10.62 9.60
CA VAL A 148 -7.10 9.58 10.62
C VAL A 148 -6.19 10.04 11.76
N VAL A 149 -5.75 11.30 11.77
CA VAL A 149 -4.92 11.85 12.85
C VAL A 149 -5.53 13.15 13.36
N ASP A 150 -5.55 13.35 14.67
CA ASP A 150 -6.24 14.51 15.27
C ASP A 150 -5.45 15.82 15.16
N ASP A 151 -4.14 15.77 14.92
CA ASP A 151 -3.23 16.91 14.91
C ASP A 151 -2.20 16.82 13.77
N ILE A 152 -1.78 17.97 13.22
CA ILE A 152 -0.84 18.04 12.08
C ILE A 152 0.57 17.59 12.48
N GLN A 153 1.04 17.93 13.69
CA GLN A 153 2.35 17.51 14.17
C GLN A 153 2.41 15.99 14.31
N ASP A 154 1.36 15.40 14.87
CA ASP A 154 1.25 13.94 14.99
C ASP A 154 1.18 13.25 13.62
N LEU A 155 0.46 13.86 12.67
CA LEU A 155 0.38 13.37 11.30
C LEU A 155 1.77 13.29 10.65
N GLN A 156 2.58 14.34 10.82
CA GLN A 156 3.96 14.38 10.32
C GLN A 156 4.82 13.29 10.98
N ILE A 157 4.78 13.19 12.31
CA ILE A 157 5.56 12.21 13.07
C ILE A 157 5.24 10.77 12.64
N ILE A 158 3.95 10.44 12.43
CA ILE A 158 3.55 9.10 11.99
C ILE A 158 3.96 8.86 10.54
N ARG A 159 3.76 9.84 9.64
CA ARG A 159 4.14 9.72 8.22
C ARG A 159 5.63 9.50 8.03
N GLU A 160 6.48 10.19 8.78
CA GLU A 160 7.93 9.97 8.78
C GLU A 160 8.28 8.54 9.17
N GLY A 161 7.67 8.01 10.24
CA GLY A 161 7.85 6.61 10.63
C GLY A 161 7.39 5.62 9.56
N ILE A 162 6.25 5.87 8.92
CA ILE A 162 5.71 5.04 7.83
C ILE A 162 6.64 5.07 6.62
N GLU A 163 7.17 6.24 6.28
CA GLU A 163 8.13 6.38 5.17
C GLU A 163 9.42 5.59 5.43
N GLU A 164 9.99 5.68 6.65
CA GLU A 164 11.17 4.87 7.04
C GLU A 164 10.89 3.36 6.97
N ALA A 165 9.69 2.94 7.41
CA ALA A 165 9.28 1.55 7.36
C ALA A 165 9.08 1.07 5.91
N LEU A 166 8.42 1.84 5.06
CA LEU A 166 8.23 1.55 3.64
C LEU A 166 9.57 1.49 2.89
N ALA A 167 10.49 2.42 3.17
CA ALA A 167 11.84 2.37 2.61
C ALA A 167 12.52 1.04 2.92
N SER A 168 12.40 0.57 4.16
CA SER A 168 12.95 -0.73 4.58
C SER A 168 12.23 -1.90 3.89
N GLU A 169 10.92 -1.83 3.70
CA GLU A 169 10.17 -2.89 3.00
C GLU A 169 10.48 -2.94 1.50
N LEU A 170 10.70 -1.81 0.84
CA LEU A 170 11.12 -1.76 -0.57
C LEU A 170 12.47 -2.46 -0.76
N ILE A 171 13.41 -2.22 0.15
CA ILE A 171 14.73 -2.89 0.15
C ILE A 171 14.54 -4.41 0.32
N GLU A 172 13.71 -4.84 1.27
CA GLU A 172 13.46 -6.27 1.48
C GLU A 172 12.76 -6.92 0.28
N ILE A 173 11.78 -6.25 -0.33
CA ILE A 173 11.12 -6.71 -1.57
C ILE A 173 12.15 -6.90 -2.68
N GLY A 174 13.00 -5.89 -2.93
CA GLY A 174 14.04 -5.96 -3.94
C GLY A 174 15.09 -7.04 -3.69
N ALA A 175 15.36 -7.38 -2.42
CA ALA A 175 16.27 -8.46 -2.05
C ALA A 175 15.66 -9.87 -2.28
N ARG A 176 14.34 -9.99 -2.34
CA ARG A 176 13.62 -11.29 -2.40
C ARG A 176 12.96 -11.58 -3.75
N ILE A 177 12.67 -10.55 -4.53
CA ILE A 177 12.01 -10.65 -5.83
C ILE A 177 12.97 -10.14 -6.91
N PRO A 178 13.33 -10.95 -7.91
CA PRO A 178 14.16 -10.51 -9.02
C PRO A 178 13.60 -9.26 -9.69
N GLU A 179 14.45 -8.26 -9.92
CA GLU A 179 14.02 -6.99 -10.52
C GLU A 179 13.39 -7.16 -11.91
N THR A 180 13.81 -8.17 -12.68
CA THR A 180 13.24 -8.49 -13.99
C THR A 180 11.81 -9.02 -13.93
N ASP A 181 11.41 -9.53 -12.76
CA ASP A 181 10.07 -10.00 -12.47
C ASP A 181 9.22 -8.95 -11.77
N LEU A 182 9.79 -7.87 -11.24
CA LEU A 182 9.12 -6.96 -10.33
C LEU A 182 8.52 -5.74 -11.03
N ALA A 183 7.32 -5.37 -10.61
CA ALA A 183 6.72 -4.07 -10.84
C ALA A 183 6.17 -3.51 -9.52
N ILE A 184 6.55 -2.29 -9.15
CA ILE A 184 6.03 -1.55 -8.00
C ILE A 184 5.03 -0.52 -8.51
N GLN A 185 3.85 -0.48 -7.91
CA GLN A 185 2.86 0.57 -8.12
C GLN A 185 2.63 1.34 -6.82
N TRP A 186 2.75 2.66 -6.86
CA TRP A 186 2.30 3.52 -5.76
C TRP A 186 0.83 3.88 -5.93
N ASP A 187 0.02 3.57 -4.92
CA ASP A 187 -1.38 3.98 -4.87
C ASP A 187 -1.49 5.32 -4.14
N CYS A 188 -2.00 6.31 -4.85
CA CYS A 188 -1.93 7.72 -4.50
C CYS A 188 -3.34 8.33 -4.48
N ALA A 189 -4.12 8.08 -3.42
CA ALA A 189 -5.45 8.66 -3.25
C ALA A 189 -5.40 10.01 -2.52
N THR A 190 -4.68 10.06 -1.39
CA THR A 190 -4.56 11.29 -0.59
C THR A 190 -3.76 12.36 -1.35
N GLU A 191 -2.78 11.95 -2.14
CA GLU A 191 -1.99 12.85 -2.99
C GLU A 191 -2.88 13.59 -3.98
N VAL A 192 -3.82 12.87 -4.60
CA VAL A 192 -4.78 13.44 -5.54
C VAL A 192 -5.67 14.43 -4.78
N GLN A 193 -6.22 14.04 -3.62
CA GLN A 193 -7.00 14.94 -2.76
C GLN A 193 -6.23 16.21 -2.36
N ASP A 194 -4.96 16.08 -1.98
CA ASP A 194 -4.11 17.20 -1.59
C ASP A 194 -3.83 18.13 -2.78
N ALA A 195 -3.59 17.58 -3.98
CA ALA A 195 -3.28 18.35 -5.18
C ALA A 195 -4.39 19.33 -5.61
N TYR A 196 -5.68 19.02 -5.37
CA TYR A 196 -6.79 19.96 -5.64
C TYR A 196 -7.35 20.64 -4.37
N GLY A 197 -6.67 20.48 -3.23
CA GLY A 197 -6.97 21.19 -1.98
C GLY A 197 -8.12 20.61 -1.16
N ALA A 198 -8.37 19.30 -1.24
CA ALA A 198 -9.42 18.60 -0.51
C ALA A 198 -8.89 17.64 0.57
N ALA A 199 -7.73 17.95 1.14
CA ALA A 199 -7.12 17.18 2.23
C ALA A 199 -6.97 18.00 3.53
N PRO A 200 -8.05 18.58 4.09
CA PRO A 200 -7.96 19.33 5.34
C PRO A 200 -7.41 18.45 6.48
N PRO A 201 -6.61 18.99 7.40
CA PRO A 201 -6.32 20.42 7.59
C PRO A 201 -5.08 20.94 6.81
N LEU A 202 -4.58 20.21 5.80
CA LEU A 202 -3.43 20.67 5.02
C LEU A 202 -3.76 21.95 4.24
N PRO A 203 -2.82 22.91 4.11
CA PRO A 203 -3.03 24.12 3.31
C PRO A 203 -3.17 23.75 1.83
N ARG A 204 -3.96 24.50 1.06
CA ARG A 204 -4.18 24.22 -0.36
C ARG A 204 -2.90 24.36 -1.19
N GLU A 205 -2.09 25.36 -0.86
CA GLU A 205 -0.84 25.67 -1.54
C GLU A 205 0.20 24.57 -1.30
N GLY A 206 0.91 24.15 -2.36
CA GLY A 206 2.00 23.16 -2.26
C GLY A 206 1.57 21.70 -2.12
N GLY A 207 0.30 21.35 -2.39
CA GLY A 207 -0.18 19.96 -2.29
C GLY A 207 0.52 18.98 -3.24
N ILE A 208 0.87 19.45 -4.45
CA ILE A 208 1.65 18.66 -5.41
C ILE A 208 3.07 18.43 -4.88
N GLU A 209 3.74 19.50 -4.43
CA GLU A 209 5.11 19.44 -3.94
C GLU A 209 5.24 18.54 -2.70
N ARG A 210 4.33 18.68 -1.73
CA ARG A 210 4.27 17.79 -0.55
C ARG A 210 4.13 16.32 -0.95
N SER A 211 3.31 16.04 -1.96
CA SER A 211 3.07 14.69 -2.47
C SER A 211 4.26 14.14 -3.26
N ALA A 212 4.96 15.00 -4.01
CA ALA A 212 6.12 14.62 -4.81
C ALA A 212 7.35 14.32 -3.95
N ASP A 213 7.51 14.99 -2.81
CA ASP A 213 8.70 14.87 -1.96
C ASP A 213 8.93 13.46 -1.37
N GLN A 214 7.87 12.80 -0.88
CA GLN A 214 7.95 11.39 -0.47
C GLN A 214 8.37 10.49 -1.64
N MET A 215 7.91 10.79 -2.86
CA MET A 215 8.24 9.99 -4.04
C MET A 215 9.68 10.21 -4.49
N ARG A 216 10.22 11.43 -4.35
CA ARG A 216 11.65 11.69 -4.58
C ARG A 216 12.54 10.87 -3.64
N ARG A 217 12.08 10.57 -2.43
CA ARG A 217 12.83 9.77 -1.44
C ARG A 217 12.63 8.27 -1.63
N LEU A 218 11.41 7.82 -1.93
CA LEU A 218 11.07 6.40 -2.00
C LEU A 218 11.28 5.77 -3.39
N ALA A 219 11.00 6.49 -4.48
CA ALA A 219 11.13 5.94 -5.84
C ALA A 219 12.55 5.45 -6.19
N PRO A 220 13.64 6.13 -5.77
CA PRO A 220 15.00 5.64 -6.03
C PRO A 220 15.36 4.33 -5.31
N LEU A 221 14.56 3.90 -4.33
CA LEU A 221 14.78 2.63 -3.61
C LEU A 221 14.23 1.42 -4.37
N VAL A 222 13.43 1.65 -5.42
CA VAL A 222 12.95 0.58 -6.30
C VAL A 222 14.12 0.08 -7.16
N PRO A 223 14.35 -1.25 -7.27
CA PRO A 223 15.44 -1.80 -8.09
C PRO A 223 15.40 -1.28 -9.53
N ALA A 224 16.56 -0.95 -10.10
CA ALA A 224 16.66 -0.29 -11.40
C ALA A 224 16.07 -1.12 -12.57
N GLY A 225 16.11 -2.46 -12.50
CA GLY A 225 15.48 -3.34 -13.49
C GLY A 225 13.97 -3.54 -13.32
N ALA A 226 13.43 -3.15 -12.17
CA ALA A 226 12.00 -3.24 -11.87
C ALA A 226 11.22 -2.12 -12.57
N SER A 227 9.94 -2.36 -12.81
CA SER A 227 9.04 -1.34 -13.32
C SER A 227 8.45 -0.52 -12.19
N LEU A 228 8.33 0.80 -12.37
CA LEU A 228 7.68 1.70 -11.41
C LEU A 228 6.47 2.37 -12.06
N GLY A 229 5.32 2.31 -11.39
CA GLY A 229 4.08 2.94 -11.81
C GLY A 229 3.41 3.71 -10.68
N PHE A 230 2.45 4.55 -11.04
CA PHE A 230 1.63 5.34 -10.12
C PHE A 230 0.16 5.15 -10.48
N HIS A 231 -0.65 4.81 -9.49
CA HIS A 231 -2.10 4.78 -9.59
C HIS A 231 -2.66 5.97 -8.81
N PHE A 232 -3.13 6.98 -9.55
CA PHE A 232 -3.81 8.14 -9.00
C PHE A 232 -5.31 7.87 -8.94
N CYS A 233 -5.88 7.84 -7.74
CA CYS A 233 -7.29 7.55 -7.51
C CYS A 233 -7.89 8.50 -6.47
N PHE A 234 -9.12 8.23 -6.03
CA PHE A 234 -9.83 9.05 -5.05
C PHE A 234 -10.14 8.31 -3.75
N GLY A 235 -9.74 7.05 -3.64
CA GLY A 235 -10.07 6.16 -2.53
C GLY A 235 -11.43 5.50 -2.67
#